data_AF-A0A3D9BL29-F1
#
_entry.id   AF-A0A3D9BL29-F1
#
_cell.length_a   1.000
_cell.length_b   1.000
_cell.length_c   1.000
_cell.angle_alpha   90.00
_cell.angle_beta   90.00
_cell.angle_gamma   90.00
#
_symmetry.space_group_name_H-M   'P 1'
#
loop_
_entity.id
_entity.type
_entity.pdbx_description
1 polymer ?
#
loop_
_entity_poly.entity_id
_entity_poly.type
_entity_poly.pdbx_seq_one_letter_code
_entity_poly.pdbx_strand_id
1 'polypeptide(L)'
;MLKNFKRDETKDNSIEFTFSESEMMGNSIFTLLNIQKTGKTMNFKAKIKLKGTTIYQSTSIMPSSSNAASVEQWRDNIDSIFLYDFELIN
;
A
#
# COMPACT_ATOMS: atom_id res chain seq x y z
N MET A 1 9.32 -12.08 -15.00
CA MET A 1 10.17 -11.57 -13.90
C MET A 1 9.57 -11.91 -12.52
N LEU A 2 9.23 -13.19 -12.25
CA LEU A 2 8.57 -13.63 -11.01
C LEU A 2 9.29 -14.80 -10.31
N LYS A 3 10.50 -15.17 -10.77
CA LYS A 3 11.19 -16.40 -10.32
C LYS A 3 11.90 -16.30 -8.96
N ASN A 4 11.98 -15.11 -8.36
CA ASN A 4 12.77 -14.87 -7.14
C ASN A 4 11.96 -14.36 -5.95
N PHE A 5 10.64 -14.59 -5.92
CA PHE A 5 9.83 -14.32 -4.72
C PHE A 5 10.12 -15.39 -3.66
N LYS A 6 11.34 -15.37 -3.09
CA LYS A 6 11.68 -16.15 -1.91
C LYS A 6 11.13 -15.38 -0.72
N ARG A 7 10.30 -16.05 0.11
CA ARG A 7 9.83 -15.47 1.37
C ARG A 7 11.06 -15.10 2.20
N ASP A 8 11.25 -13.80 2.42
CA ASP A 8 12.33 -13.30 3.26
C ASP A 8 11.95 -13.58 4.71
N GLU A 9 12.73 -14.36 5.45
CA GLU A 9 12.42 -14.66 6.86
C GLU A 9 13.07 -13.67 7.83
N THR A 10 13.84 -12.70 7.31
CA THR A 10 14.53 -11.69 8.11
C THR A 10 13.51 -10.86 8.88
N LYS A 11 13.67 -10.81 10.21
CA LYS A 11 12.91 -9.92 11.08
C LYS A 11 13.85 -8.81 11.54
N ASP A 12 13.68 -7.62 10.98
CA ASP A 12 14.50 -6.44 11.30
C ASP A 12 13.64 -5.25 11.78
N ASN A 13 12.33 -5.46 11.95
CA ASN A 13 11.36 -4.42 12.31
C ASN A 13 11.26 -3.27 11.31
N SER A 14 11.60 -3.52 10.03
CA SER A 14 11.38 -2.57 8.95
C SER A 14 9.95 -2.62 8.40
N ILE A 15 9.46 -1.46 7.97
CA ILE A 15 8.22 -1.27 7.22
C ILE A 15 8.56 -0.31 6.09
N GLU A 16 8.27 -0.72 4.86
CA GLU A 16 8.51 0.06 3.66
C GLU A 16 7.20 0.28 2.91
N PHE A 17 6.94 1.53 2.55
CA PHE A 17 5.86 1.92 1.65
C PHE A 17 6.44 2.56 0.41
N THR A 18 6.16 1.97 -0.74
CA THR A 18 6.51 2.51 -2.03
C THR A 18 5.24 2.92 -2.77
N PHE A 19 5.15 4.21 -3.09
CA PHE A 19 4.09 4.75 -3.94
C PHE A 19 4.63 4.94 -5.34
N SER A 20 3.88 4.47 -6.33
CA SER A 20 4.18 4.72 -7.73
C SER A 20 2.93 5.13 -8.50
N GLU A 21 3.10 6.06 -9.42
CA GLU A 21 2.13 6.37 -10.47
C GLU A 21 2.66 5.81 -11.79
N SER A 22 1.76 5.18 -12.55
CA SER A 22 2.05 4.65 -13.87
C SER A 22 0.89 4.95 -14.81
N GLU A 23 1.12 5.02 -16.11
CA GLU A 23 0.05 5.22 -17.09
C GLU A 23 -0.19 3.92 -17.86
N MET A 24 -1.44 3.46 -17.92
CA MET A 24 -1.83 2.27 -18.69
C MET A 24 -3.09 2.56 -19.51
N MET A 25 -3.00 2.39 -20.83
CA MET A 25 -4.11 2.63 -21.77
C MET A 25 -4.78 4.00 -21.58
N GLY A 26 -3.98 5.06 -21.33
CA GLY A 26 -4.45 6.43 -21.15
C GLY A 26 -5.06 6.74 -19.77
N ASN A 27 -4.92 5.85 -18.78
CA ASN A 27 -5.36 6.08 -17.40
C ASN A 27 -4.17 6.01 -16.43
N SER A 28 -4.11 6.93 -15.47
CA SER A 28 -3.18 6.82 -14.34
C SER A 28 -3.59 5.65 -13.43
N ILE A 29 -2.63 4.81 -13.07
CA ILE A 29 -2.74 3.77 -12.07
C ILE A 29 -1.77 4.11 -10.95
N PHE A 30 -2.33 4.33 -9.77
CA PHE A 30 -1.58 4.55 -8.53
C PHE A 30 -1.44 3.21 -7.82
N THR A 31 -0.21 2.86 -7.45
CA THR A 31 0.10 1.63 -6.73
C THR A 31 0.74 1.96 -5.38
N LEU A 32 0.26 1.31 -4.32
CA LEU A 32 0.94 1.26 -3.03
C LEU A 32 1.48 -0.15 -2.82
N LEU A 33 2.81 -0.28 -2.83
CA LEU A 33 3.51 -1.47 -2.41
C LEU A 33 3.89 -1.34 -0.93
N ASN A 34 3.50 -2.31 -0.13
CA ASN A 34 3.88 -2.42 1.26
C ASN A 34 4.70 -3.69 1.46
N ILE A 35 5.89 -3.54 2.02
CA ILE A 35 6.76 -4.64 2.43
C ILE A 35 7.10 -4.40 3.90
N GLN A 36 6.82 -5.38 4.76
CA GLN A 36 7.17 -5.28 6.17
C GLN A 36 7.79 -6.56 6.73
N LYS A 37 8.69 -6.40 7.69
CA LYS A 37 9.51 -7.47 8.29
C LYS A 37 9.46 -7.42 9.82
N THR A 38 8.28 -7.12 10.35
CA THR A 38 8.03 -6.94 11.80
C THR A 38 7.75 -8.27 12.52
N GLY A 39 7.49 -9.34 11.79
CA GLY A 39 6.98 -10.59 12.33
C GLY A 39 5.52 -10.52 12.79
N LYS A 40 4.83 -9.40 12.55
CA LYS A 40 3.42 -9.14 12.92
C LYS A 40 2.60 -8.75 11.70
N THR A 41 1.29 -8.84 11.79
CA THR A 41 0.40 -8.28 10.76
C THR A 41 0.21 -6.79 11.04
N MET A 42 0.32 -5.97 9.99
CA MET A 42 0.07 -4.54 10.11
C MET A 42 -1.30 -4.20 9.53
N ASN A 43 -2.15 -3.64 10.37
CA ASN A 43 -3.41 -3.03 9.98
C ASN A 43 -3.21 -1.52 9.86
N PHE A 44 -3.79 -0.94 8.83
CA PHE A 44 -3.86 0.50 8.65
C PHE A 44 -5.03 0.84 7.74
N LYS A 45 -5.47 2.09 7.79
CA LYS A 45 -6.55 2.62 6.95
C LYS A 45 -5.98 3.58 5.92
N ALA A 46 -6.73 3.79 4.84
CA ALA A 46 -6.44 4.86 3.91
C ALA A 46 -7.67 5.67 3.56
N LYS A 47 -7.42 6.92 3.19
CA LYS A 47 -8.36 7.78 2.53
C LYS A 47 -7.67 8.48 1.37
N ILE A 48 -8.40 8.63 0.27
CA ILE A 48 -7.91 9.25 -0.97
C ILE A 48 -8.68 10.53 -1.22
N LYS A 49 -7.99 11.53 -1.78
CA LYS A 49 -8.61 12.73 -2.32
C LYS A 49 -8.40 12.70 -3.84
N LEU A 50 -9.48 12.82 -4.59
CA LEU A 50 -9.44 12.84 -6.04
C LEU A 50 -9.11 14.26 -6.54
N LYS A 51 -8.46 14.37 -7.70
CA LYS A 51 -8.21 15.68 -8.32
C LYS A 51 -9.54 16.39 -8.59
N GLY A 52 -9.60 17.67 -8.21
CA GLY A 52 -10.79 18.50 -8.34
C GLY A 52 -11.81 18.37 -7.20
N THR A 53 -11.59 17.48 -6.23
CA THR A 53 -12.42 17.41 -5.01
C THR A 53 -11.72 18.10 -3.84
N THR A 54 -12.49 18.46 -2.81
CA THR A 54 -11.96 18.99 -1.54
C THR A 54 -12.04 17.99 -0.39
N ILE A 55 -12.72 16.87 -0.61
CA ILE A 55 -13.03 15.87 0.42
C ILE A 55 -12.14 14.62 0.27
N TYR A 56 -11.73 14.07 1.41
CA TYR A 56 -11.15 12.74 1.46
C TYR A 56 -12.25 11.69 1.57
N GLN A 57 -12.10 10.61 0.83
CA GLN A 57 -12.98 9.44 0.87
C GLN A 57 -12.19 8.25 1.38
N SER A 58 -12.76 7.50 2.32
CA SER A 58 -12.15 6.26 2.80
C SER A 58 -12.02 5.25 1.66
N THR A 59 -10.91 4.53 1.65
CA THR A 59 -10.69 3.42 0.71
C THR A 59 -10.30 2.16 1.47
N SER A 60 -10.61 1.02 0.88
CA SER A 60 -10.24 -0.28 1.44
C SER A 60 -8.76 -0.54 1.21
N ILE A 61 -8.09 -1.07 2.22
CA ILE A 61 -6.73 -1.60 2.15
C ILE A 61 -6.72 -2.96 2.84
N MET A 62 -6.03 -3.92 2.24
CA MET A 62 -5.79 -5.22 2.86
C MET A 62 -4.71 -5.14 3.94
N PRO A 63 -4.91 -5.81 5.09
CA PRO A 63 -3.85 -6.03 6.07
C PRO A 63 -2.60 -6.60 5.41
N SER A 64 -1.44 -6.03 5.77
CA SER A 64 -0.16 -6.52 5.27
C SER A 64 0.36 -7.60 6.20
N SER A 65 0.61 -8.80 5.70
CA SER A 65 1.30 -9.85 6.46
C SER A 65 2.81 -9.58 6.51
N SER A 66 3.48 -9.94 7.60
CA SER A 66 4.94 -9.86 7.63
C SER A 66 5.55 -10.75 6.54
N ASN A 67 6.63 -10.28 5.94
CA ASN A 67 7.41 -10.97 4.92
C ASN A 67 6.62 -11.26 3.63
N ALA A 68 5.53 -10.53 3.42
CA ALA A 68 4.75 -10.54 2.20
C ALA A 68 4.71 -9.13 1.61
N ALA A 69 4.66 -9.05 0.28
CA ALA A 69 4.35 -7.82 -0.42
C ALA A 69 2.82 -7.71 -0.52
N SER A 70 2.26 -6.61 -0.03
CA SER A 70 0.87 -6.22 -0.31
C SER A 70 0.87 -5.14 -1.39
N VAL A 71 -0.06 -5.24 -2.34
CA VAL A 71 -0.17 -4.31 -3.47
C VAL A 71 -1.61 -3.82 -3.56
N GLU A 72 -1.79 -2.53 -3.36
CA GLU A 72 -3.07 -1.83 -3.59
C GLU A 72 -2.99 -1.03 -4.88
N GLN A 73 -4.06 -1.04 -5.67
CA GLN A 73 -4.13 -0.33 -6.95
C GLN A 73 -5.40 0.50 -7.05
N TRP A 74 -5.24 1.77 -7.42
CA TRP A 74 -6.35 2.68 -7.72
C TRP A 74 -6.22 3.21 -9.14
N ARG A 75 -7.36 3.28 -9.85
CA ARG A 75 -7.44 3.80 -11.23
C ARG A 75 -7.99 5.22 -11.29
N ASP A 76 -8.40 5.76 -10.15
CA ASP A 76 -8.90 7.12 -10.05
C ASP A 76 -7.76 8.14 -10.17
N ASN A 77 -8.09 9.35 -10.61
CA ASN A 77 -7.13 10.45 -10.68
C ASN A 77 -6.91 11.03 -9.29
N ILE A 78 -5.94 10.48 -8.56
CA ILE A 78 -5.66 10.82 -7.16
C ILE A 78 -4.81 12.09 -7.07
N ASP A 79 -5.20 12.98 -6.15
CA ASP A 79 -4.45 14.18 -5.73
C ASP A 79 -3.54 13.85 -4.55
N SER A 80 -4.07 13.17 -3.53
CA SER A 80 -3.31 12.74 -2.37
C SER A 80 -3.88 11.49 -1.73
N ILE A 81 -3.00 10.70 -1.11
CA ILE A 81 -3.31 9.51 -0.32
C ILE A 81 -2.89 9.79 1.12
N PHE A 82 -3.76 9.46 2.08
CA PHE A 82 -3.46 9.58 3.50
C PHE A 82 -3.61 8.21 4.16
N LEU A 83 -2.52 7.68 4.70
CA LEU A 83 -2.48 6.45 5.47
C LEU A 83 -2.54 6.78 6.97
N TYR A 84 -3.35 6.06 7.75
CA TYR A 84 -3.58 6.36 9.16
C TYR A 84 -4.01 5.13 9.98
N ASP A 85 -4.10 5.30 11.30
CA ASP A 85 -4.48 4.25 12.26
C ASP A 85 -3.62 2.98 12.12
N PHE A 86 -2.29 3.15 12.11
CA PHE A 86 -1.36 2.03 12.03
C PHE A 86 -1.35 1.23 13.33
N GLU A 87 -1.55 -0.09 13.24
CA GLU A 87 -1.52 -1.01 14.35
C GLU A 87 -0.78 -2.29 13.96
N LEU A 88 0.14 -2.74 14.83
CA LEU A 88 0.80 -4.04 14.71
C LEU A 88 0.05 -5.06 15.57
N ILE A 89 -0.65 -5.98 14.92
CA ILE A 89 -1.41 -7.05 15.57
C ILE A 89 -0.66 -8.39 15.46
N ASN A 90 -0.72 -9.18 16.53
CA ASN A 90 -0.08 -10.50 16.64
C ASN A 90 -0.88 -11.57 15.90
#